data_AF-A0A3P1AWF2-F1
#
_entry.id   AF-A0A3P1AWF2-F1
#
_cell.length_a   1.000
_cell.length_b   1.000
_cell.length_c   1.000
_cell.angle_alpha   90.00
_cell.angle_beta   90.00
_cell.angle_gamma   90.00
#
_symmetry.space_group_name_H-M   'P 1'
#
loop_
_entity.id
_entity.type
_entity.pdbx_description
1 polymer ?
#
loop_
_entity_poly.entity_id
_entity_poly.type
_entity_poly.pdbx_seq_one_letter_code
_entity_poly.pdbx_strand_id
1 'polypeptide(L)'
;MNKPKSQKLEIVIPAFRGHSQSFLMVLKDISEEDALKRIEGRTNHIIWMVGNFLDMRYAMGNVLGLTDVFPYKDFFFQGKALDESLILI
;
A
#
# COMPACT_ATOMS: atom_id res chain seq x y z
N MET A 1 -8.89 -0.44 25.64
CA MET A 1 -9.14 -1.20 24.39
C MET A 1 -10.12 -2.32 24.70
N ASN A 2 -11.18 -2.48 23.92
CA ASN A 2 -12.07 -3.64 24.03
C ASN A 2 -11.29 -4.91 23.63
N LYS A 3 -11.34 -5.95 24.48
CA LYS A 3 -10.68 -7.24 24.20
C LYS A 3 -11.29 -7.86 22.92
N PRO A 4 -10.49 -8.37 21.96
CA PRO A 4 -11.04 -9.04 20.78
C PRO A 4 -11.87 -10.26 21.20
N LYS A 5 -13.03 -10.46 20.58
CA LYS A 5 -13.88 -11.64 20.87
C LYS A 5 -13.24 -12.97 20.40
N SER A 6 -12.32 -12.92 19.43
CA SER A 6 -11.63 -14.08 18.86
C SER A 6 -10.15 -14.05 19.22
N GLN A 7 -9.62 -15.19 19.71
CA GLN A 7 -8.20 -15.36 20.02
C GLN A 7 -7.30 -15.15 18.79
N LYS A 8 -7.78 -15.45 17.58
CA LYS A 8 -7.01 -15.19 16.34
C LYS A 8 -6.75 -13.69 16.13
N LEU A 9 -7.68 -12.83 16.54
CA LEU A 9 -7.55 -11.39 16.41
C LEU A 9 -6.52 -10.79 17.38
N GLU A 10 -6.16 -11.51 18.46
CA GLU A 10 -5.12 -11.07 19.39
C GLU A 10 -3.75 -10.97 18.72
N ILE A 11 -3.49 -11.73 17.64
CA ILE A 11 -2.24 -11.66 16.86
C ILE A 11 -2.42 -10.81 15.60
N VAL A 12 -3.55 -10.96 14.90
CA VAL A 12 -3.79 -10.25 13.62
C VAL A 12 -3.83 -8.74 13.81
N ILE A 13 -4.49 -8.23 14.86
CA ILE A 13 -4.62 -6.79 15.07
C ILE A 13 -3.26 -6.12 15.36
N PRO A 14 -2.43 -6.63 16.30
CA PRO A 14 -1.09 -6.09 16.50
C PRO A 14 -0.21 -6.19 15.26
N ALA A 15 -0.25 -7.31 14.53
CA ALA A 15 0.52 -7.46 13.29
C ALA A 15 0.12 -6.41 12.24
N PHE A 16 -1.18 -6.21 12.01
CA PHE A 16 -1.67 -5.19 11.09
C PHE A 16 -1.25 -3.77 11.50
N ARG A 17 -1.27 -3.45 12.80
CA ARG A 17 -0.77 -2.18 13.33
C ARG A 17 0.73 -2.02 13.11
N GLY A 18 1.51 -3.06 13.43
CA GLY A 18 2.95 -3.09 13.21
C GLY A 18 3.31 -2.86 11.75
N HIS A 19 2.69 -3.60 10.82
CA HIS A 19 2.88 -3.39 9.38
C HIS A 19 2.50 -1.99 8.91
N SER A 20 1.42 -1.41 9.47
CA SER A 20 1.01 -0.04 9.15
C SER A 20 2.00 1.01 9.64
N GLN A 21 2.60 0.81 10.81
CA GLN A 21 3.67 1.67 11.31
C GLN A 21 4.94 1.50 10.48
N SER A 22 5.37 0.26 10.23
CA SER A 22 6.53 -0.05 9.41
C SER A 22 6.42 0.56 8.02
N PHE A 23 5.23 0.53 7.41
CA PHE A 23 4.97 1.15 6.11
C PHE A 23 5.37 2.63 6.07
N LEU A 24 5.06 3.41 7.12
CA LEU A 24 5.47 4.81 7.19
C LEU A 24 6.97 4.96 7.47
N MET A 25 7.53 4.09 8.31
CA MET A 25 8.95 4.12 8.65
C MET A 25 9.85 3.81 7.45
N VAL A 26 9.47 2.86 6.60
CA VAL A 26 10.29 2.50 5.42
C VAL A 26 10.25 3.56 4.32
N LEU A 27 9.23 4.43 4.32
CA LEU A 27 9.14 5.57 3.38
C LEU A 27 9.85 6.82 3.91
N LYS A 28 10.22 6.82 5.19
CA LYS A 28 10.89 7.95 5.81
C LYS A 28 12.24 8.19 5.13
N ASP A 29 12.53 9.46 4.85
CA ASP A 29 13.79 9.92 4.28
C ASP A 29 14.07 9.44 2.83
N ILE A 30 13.08 8.82 2.16
CA ILE A 30 13.13 8.56 0.72
C ILE A 30 12.78 9.85 -0.03
N SER A 31 13.69 10.34 -0.86
CA SER A 31 13.44 11.50 -1.72
C SER A 31 12.46 11.15 -2.85
N GLU A 32 11.76 12.14 -3.41
CA GLU A 32 10.89 11.92 -4.58
C GLU A 32 11.68 11.39 -5.79
N GLU A 33 12.91 11.90 -5.99
CA GLU A 33 13.81 11.42 -7.04
C GLU A 33 14.15 9.94 -6.85
N ASP A 34 14.49 9.52 -5.64
CA ASP A 34 14.80 8.12 -5.34
C ASP A 34 13.54 7.24 -5.44
N ALA A 35 12.37 7.78 -5.11
CA ALA A 35 11.12 7.05 -5.16
C ALA A 35 10.67 6.68 -6.59
N LEU A 36 11.25 7.33 -7.60
CA LEU A 36 11.04 7.04 -9.03
C LEU A 36 12.05 6.02 -9.59
N LYS A 37 13.12 5.68 -8.86
CA LYS A 37 14.17 4.79 -9.36
C LYS A 37 13.70 3.32 -9.40
N ARG A 38 14.13 2.61 -10.44
CA ARG A 38 13.98 1.15 -10.59
C ARG A 38 15.35 0.48 -10.40
N ILE A 39 15.39 -0.65 -9.71
CA ILE A 39 16.63 -1.43 -9.59
C ILE A 39 16.83 -2.18 -10.90
N GLU A 40 17.84 -1.73 -11.66
CA GLU A 40 18.22 -2.30 -12.98
C GLU A 40 17.04 -2.41 -13.96
N GLY A 41 16.06 -1.51 -13.86
CA GLY A 41 14.85 -1.53 -14.70
C GLY A 41 13.92 -2.74 -14.46
N ARG A 42 14.18 -3.59 -13.46
CA ARG A 42 13.40 -4.82 -13.22
C ARG A 42 12.35 -4.71 -12.14
N THR A 43 12.47 -3.73 -11.25
CA THR A 43 11.49 -3.49 -10.17
C THR A 43 10.52 -2.37 -10.54
N ASN A 44 9.34 -2.35 -9.95
CA ASN A 44 8.52 -1.15 -9.92
C ASN A 44 9.23 -0.07 -9.08
N HIS A 45 8.96 1.21 -9.35
CA HIS A 45 9.44 2.30 -8.51
C HIS A 45 8.61 2.38 -7.22
N ILE A 46 9.14 3.05 -6.19
CA ILE A 46 8.54 3.11 -4.85
C ILE A 46 7.17 3.78 -4.88
N ILE A 47 6.99 4.86 -5.65
CA ILE A 47 5.67 5.51 -5.80
C ILE A 47 4.60 4.50 -6.26
N TRP A 48 4.93 3.63 -7.23
CA TRP A 48 4.00 2.65 -7.75
C TRP A 48 3.68 1.59 -6.70
N MET A 49 4.70 1.10 -6.00
CA MET A 49 4.51 0.12 -4.93
C MET A 49 3.60 0.70 -3.83
N VAL A 50 3.84 1.95 -3.40
CA VAL A 50 3.00 2.65 -2.41
C VAL A 50 1.57 2.80 -2.89
N GLY A 51 1.36 3.26 -4.13
CA GLY A 51 0.03 3.38 -4.71
C GLY A 51 -0.73 2.04 -4.77
N ASN A 52 -0.05 0.97 -5.16
CA ASN A 52 -0.64 -0.37 -5.20
C ASN A 52 -0.97 -0.90 -3.79
N PHE A 53 -0.10 -0.68 -2.81
CA PHE A 53 -0.37 -1.02 -1.41
C PHE A 53 -1.57 -0.25 -0.85
N LEU A 54 -1.74 1.02 -1.24
CA LEU A 54 -2.92 1.81 -0.87
C LEU A 54 -4.18 1.23 -1.51
N ASP A 55 -4.20 0.95 -2.82
CA ASP A 55 -5.34 0.30 -3.50
C ASP A 55 -5.80 -0.98 -2.75
N MET A 56 -4.85 -1.83 -2.35
CA MET A 56 -5.14 -3.04 -1.57
C MET A 56 -5.75 -2.75 -0.18
N ARG A 57 -5.36 -1.65 0.47
CA ARG A 57 -5.95 -1.23 1.76
C ARG A 57 -7.38 -0.73 1.59
N TYR A 58 -7.67 0.03 0.52
CA TYR A 58 -9.04 0.43 0.20
C TYR A 58 -9.92 -0.78 -0.10
N ALA A 59 -9.41 -1.75 -0.88
CA ALA A 59 -10.12 -3.02 -1.14
C ALA A 59 -10.42 -3.80 0.15
N MET A 60 -9.45 -3.90 1.06
CA MET A 60 -9.67 -4.52 2.38
C MET A 60 -10.70 -3.76 3.21
N GLY A 61 -10.64 -2.42 3.21
CA GLY A 61 -11.64 -1.56 3.86
C GLY A 61 -13.04 -1.85 3.35
N ASN A 62 -13.19 -2.00 2.03
CA ASN A 62 -14.47 -2.35 1.41
C ASN A 62 -15.01 -3.71 1.86
N VAL A 63 -14.15 -4.74 1.94
CA VAL A 63 -14.52 -6.05 2.51
C VAL A 63 -15.00 -5.95 3.96
N LEU A 64 -14.49 -4.97 4.71
CA LEU A 64 -14.85 -4.70 6.10
C LEU A 64 -16.03 -3.71 6.26
N GLY A 65 -16.65 -3.26 5.16
CA GLY A 65 -17.83 -2.40 5.17
C GLY A 65 -17.56 -0.90 5.01
N LEU A 66 -16.33 -0.49 4.70
CA LEU A 66 -16.03 0.89 4.31
C LEU A 66 -16.44 1.15 2.86
N THR A 67 -16.76 2.40 2.54
CA THR A 67 -17.25 2.80 1.20
C THR A 67 -16.26 3.69 0.45
N ASP A 68 -15.13 4.00 1.08
CA ASP A 68 -14.07 4.79 0.46
C ASP A 68 -13.55 4.11 -0.81
N VAL A 69 -13.31 4.91 -1.85
CA VAL A 69 -12.78 4.45 -3.15
C VAL A 69 -11.40 5.06 -3.35
N PHE A 70 -10.45 4.24 -3.79
CA PHE A 70 -9.12 4.71 -4.11
C PHE A 70 -9.15 5.57 -5.39
N PRO A 71 -8.78 6.86 -5.32
CA PRO A 71 -8.97 7.80 -6.43
C PRO A 71 -8.05 7.57 -7.62
N TYR A 72 -6.92 6.87 -7.43
CA TYR A 72 -5.89 6.67 -8.46
C TYR A 72 -5.87 5.23 -8.99
N LYS A 73 -7.02 4.56 -8.98
CA LYS A 73 -7.15 3.15 -9.35
C LYS A 73 -6.53 2.84 -10.72
N ASP A 74 -6.73 3.71 -11.70
CA ASP A 74 -6.22 3.48 -13.07
C ASP A 74 -4.69 3.33 -13.15
N PHE A 75 -3.95 3.92 -12.21
CA PHE A 75 -2.49 3.86 -12.18
C PHE A 75 -1.93 2.67 -11.39
N PHE A 76 -2.65 2.18 -10.38
CA PHE A 76 -2.10 1.26 -9.37
C PHE A 76 -2.92 -0.02 -9.15
N PHE A 77 -3.98 -0.23 -9.93
CA PHE A 77 -4.91 -1.35 -9.74
C PHE A 77 -4.32 -2.73 -10.08
N GLN A 78 -4.61 -3.69 -9.19
CA GLN A 78 -4.51 -5.15 -9.39
C GLN A 78 -3.23 -5.68 -10.06
N GLY A 79 -2.08 -5.49 -9.41
CA GLY A 79 -0.89 -6.31 -9.67
C GLY A 79 -0.35 -6.24 -11.10
N LYS A 80 -0.79 -5.26 -11.89
CA LYS A 80 -0.09 -4.86 -13.12
C LYS A 80 1.33 -4.46 -12.72
N ALA A 81 2.33 -4.72 -13.55
CA ALA A 81 3.61 -4.06 -13.36
C ALA A 81 3.46 -2.56 -13.64
N LEU A 82 4.44 -1.75 -13.22
CA LEU A 82 4.54 -0.37 -13.65
C LEU A 82 4.45 -0.29 -15.18
N ASP A 83 3.53 0.52 -15.68
CA ASP A 83 3.42 0.88 -17.08
C ASP A 83 4.08 2.24 -17.30
N GLU A 84 5.28 2.23 -17.90
CA GLU A 84 6.05 3.45 -18.16
C GLU A 84 5.41 4.36 -19.23
N SER A 85 4.42 3.86 -19.98
CA SER A 85 3.69 4.69 -20.95
C SER A 85 2.66 5.60 -20.29
N LEU A 86 2.29 5.32 -19.03
CA LEU A 86 1.42 6.17 -18.23
C LEU A 86 2.28 7.23 -17.52
N ILE A 87 2.07 8.50 -17.88
CA ILE A 87 2.68 9.61 -17.16
C ILE A 87 2.01 9.70 -15.78
N LEU A 88 2.75 9.27 -14.76
CA LEU A 88 2.44 9.63 -13.38
C LEU A 88 2.78 11.12 -13.21
N ILE A 89 1.85 11.85 -12.59
CA ILE A 89 1.86 13.32 -12.40
C ILE A 89 3.23 13.84 -11.98
#